data_AF-A0A0X6ZPB7-F1
#
_entry.id   AF-A0A0X6ZPB7-F1
#
_cell.length_a   1.000
_cell.length_b   1.000
_cell.length_c   1.000
_cell.angle_alpha   90.00
_cell.angle_beta   90.00
_cell.angle_gamma   90.00
#
_symmetry.space_group_name_H-M   'P 1'
#
loop_
_entity.id
_entity.type
_entity.pdbx_description
1 polymer ?
#
loop_
_entity_poly.entity_id
_entity_poly.type
_entity_poly.pdbx_seq_one_letter_code
_entity_poly.pdbx_strand_id
1 'polypeptide(L)'
;MSKTIAAIKIEQKKLGLDDFAYRAKLHILTGKTSTKDMTEAERQKVLVSLRGSAARPAPVRQDGRDGKRKLSGKYLPKMRALWIACYNLGVIDDRRDSALEAFAMGRQLPNISDMRFVHKPEDAASIVEAMKGMLARAGVVWADRLPCEPYEKSPGYKIARAQWSILHPTEPNAFWQAVTHIVTESISYRNLSDAEWITVMNHFGPQVRRLKKAQK
;
A
#
# COMPACT_ATOMS: atom_id res chain seq x y z
N MET A 1 -8.19 -17.43 11.01
CA MET A 1 -8.75 -16.59 12.10
C MET A 1 -9.83 -15.68 11.52
N SER A 2 -11.00 -15.53 12.15
CA SER A 2 -12.07 -14.66 11.62
C SER A 2 -11.68 -13.18 11.76
N LYS A 3 -12.10 -12.36 10.80
CA LYS A 3 -11.81 -10.91 10.76
C LYS A 3 -12.26 -10.18 12.04
N THR A 4 -13.33 -10.67 12.68
CA THR A 4 -13.92 -10.07 13.88
C THR A 4 -13.09 -10.35 15.15
N ILE A 5 -12.46 -11.52 15.26
CA ILE A 5 -11.53 -11.79 16.38
C ILE A 5 -10.33 -10.84 16.33
N ALA A 6 -9.77 -10.61 15.14
CA ALA A 6 -8.66 -9.68 14.96
C ALA A 6 -9.08 -8.25 15.35
N ALA A 7 -10.28 -7.81 14.95
CA ALA A 7 -10.82 -6.51 15.32
C ALA A 7 -11.00 -6.37 16.85
N ILE A 8 -11.50 -7.40 17.54
CA ILE A 8 -11.64 -7.41 19.00
C ILE A 8 -10.27 -7.28 19.68
N LYS A 9 -9.25 -7.99 19.22
CA LYS A 9 -7.89 -7.91 19.78
C LYS A 9 -7.23 -6.55 19.57
N ILE A 10 -7.49 -5.90 18.44
CA ILE A 10 -7.05 -4.53 18.19
C ILE A 10 -7.72 -3.55 19.17
N GLU A 11 -9.03 -3.67 19.39
CA GLU A 11 -9.74 -2.81 20.34
C GLU A 11 -9.35 -3.08 21.80
N GLN A 12 -9.11 -4.35 22.18
CA GLN A 12 -8.55 -4.71 23.50
C GLN A 12 -7.24 -3.94 23.75
N LYS A 13 -6.31 -3.98 22.79
CA LYS A 13 -5.01 -3.32 22.90
C LYS A 13 -5.15 -1.79 22.98
N LYS A 14 -6.08 -1.19 22.21
CA LYS A 14 -6.32 0.26 22.22
C LYS A 14 -6.89 0.76 23.55
N LEU A 15 -7.74 -0.03 24.20
CA LEU A 15 -8.32 0.30 25.49
C LEU A 15 -7.38 0.01 26.67
N GLY A 16 -6.20 -0.57 26.42
CA GLY A 16 -5.26 -0.94 27.47
C GLY A 16 -5.81 -1.99 28.44
N LEU A 17 -6.78 -2.81 27.99
CA LEU A 17 -7.37 -3.85 28.84
C LEU A 17 -6.36 -4.97 29.04
N ASP A 18 -5.97 -5.19 30.29
CA ASP A 18 -5.24 -6.40 30.67
C ASP A 18 -6.10 -7.65 30.41
N ASP A 19 -5.45 -8.82 30.44
CA ASP A 19 -6.11 -10.07 30.08
C ASP A 19 -7.20 -10.48 31.08
N PHE A 20 -7.10 -10.08 32.35
CA PHE A 20 -8.10 -10.38 33.36
C PHE A 20 -9.37 -9.55 33.15
N ALA A 21 -9.22 -8.23 33.03
CA ALA A 21 -10.29 -7.28 32.72
C ALA A 21 -10.95 -7.60 31.38
N TYR A 22 -10.16 -7.98 30.37
CA TYR A 22 -10.66 -8.42 29.07
C TYR A 22 -11.55 -9.67 29.20
N ARG A 23 -11.07 -10.73 29.86
CA ARG A 23 -11.83 -11.98 30.04
C ARG A 23 -13.09 -11.78 30.88
N ALA A 24 -13.02 -10.96 31.92
CA ALA A 24 -14.18 -10.59 32.73
C ALA A 24 -15.24 -9.88 31.87
N LYS A 25 -14.83 -8.95 31.01
CA LYS A 25 -15.74 -8.23 30.11
C LYS A 25 -16.39 -9.13 29.06
N LEU A 26 -15.63 -10.09 28.51
CA LEU A 26 -16.19 -11.13 27.63
C LEU A 26 -17.26 -11.96 28.36
N HIS A 27 -16.96 -12.41 29.57
CA HIS A 27 -17.88 -13.21 30.38
C HIS A 27 -19.17 -12.45 30.71
N ILE A 28 -19.08 -11.17 31.08
CA ILE A 28 -20.27 -10.34 31.35
C ILE A 28 -21.15 -10.19 30.10
N LEU A 29 -20.56 -10.07 28.91
CA LEU A 29 -21.30 -9.77 27.68
C LEU A 29 -21.92 -11.01 27.01
N THR A 30 -21.26 -12.17 27.14
CA THR A 30 -21.60 -13.39 26.38
C THR A 30 -21.57 -14.68 27.22
N GLY A 31 -21.25 -14.62 28.52
CA GLY A 31 -21.07 -15.79 29.38
C GLY A 31 -19.81 -16.63 29.08
N LYS A 32 -18.93 -16.16 28.17
CA LYS A 32 -17.76 -16.91 27.71
C LYS A 32 -16.49 -16.08 27.91
N THR A 33 -15.39 -16.74 28.24
CA THR A 33 -14.09 -16.08 28.53
C THR A 33 -13.17 -16.00 27.31
N SER A 34 -13.57 -16.59 26.18
CA SER A 34 -12.74 -16.71 24.98
C SER A 34 -13.54 -16.43 23.71
N THR A 35 -12.97 -15.60 22.83
CA THR A 35 -13.57 -15.25 21.53
C THR A 35 -13.58 -16.40 20.54
N LYS A 36 -12.82 -17.48 20.80
CA LYS A 36 -12.83 -18.68 19.95
C LYS A 36 -14.13 -19.46 20.14
N ASP A 37 -14.67 -19.45 21.36
CA ASP A 37 -15.88 -20.19 21.75
C ASP A 37 -17.17 -19.40 21.47
N MET A 38 -17.03 -18.17 20.99
CA MET A 38 -18.13 -17.28 20.64
C MET A 38 -18.63 -17.49 19.20
N THR A 39 -19.93 -17.36 19.01
CA THR A 39 -20.55 -17.20 17.68
C THR A 39 -20.21 -15.83 17.09
N GLU A 40 -20.41 -15.67 15.79
CA GLU A 40 -20.12 -14.40 15.12
C GLU A 40 -21.00 -13.25 15.64
N ALA A 41 -22.26 -13.52 15.99
CA ALA A 41 -23.17 -12.56 16.61
C ALA A 41 -22.68 -12.11 18.00
N GLU A 42 -22.19 -13.05 18.82
CA GLU A 42 -21.60 -12.76 20.13
C GLU A 42 -20.32 -11.92 19.99
N ARG A 43 -19.45 -12.25 19.02
CA ARG A 43 -18.25 -11.45 18.72
C ARG A 43 -18.60 -10.03 18.28
N GLN A 44 -19.64 -9.87 17.47
CA GLN A 44 -20.09 -8.55 17.04
C GLN A 44 -20.62 -7.73 18.21
N LYS A 45 -21.38 -8.34 19.14
CA LYS A 45 -21.85 -7.70 20.37
C LYS A 45 -20.69 -7.23 21.25
N VAL A 46 -19.65 -8.06 21.41
CA VAL A 46 -18.42 -7.69 22.12
C VAL A 46 -17.73 -6.52 21.43
N LEU A 47 -17.56 -6.57 20.11
CA LEU A 47 -16.90 -5.53 19.34
C LEU A 47 -17.62 -4.17 19.45
N VAL A 48 -18.96 -4.17 19.43
CA VAL A 48 -19.79 -2.98 19.63
C VAL A 48 -19.61 -2.44 21.05
N SER A 49 -19.64 -3.30 22.07
CA SER A 49 -19.41 -2.89 23.47
C SER A 49 -18.00 -2.33 23.72
N LEU A 50 -16.98 -2.86 23.04
CA LEU A 50 -15.61 -2.32 23.13
C LEU A 50 -15.47 -0.97 22.42
N ARG A 51 -16.20 -0.74 21.33
CA ARG A 51 -16.11 0.51 20.57
C ARG A 51 -16.90 1.67 21.18
N GLY A 52 -17.92 1.37 22.00
CA GLY A 52 -18.90 2.35 22.46
C GLY A 52 -19.74 2.89 21.28
N SER A 53 -20.80 3.65 21.56
CA SER A 53 -21.77 4.16 20.57
C SER A 53 -21.22 5.17 19.54
N ALA A 54 -19.94 5.12 19.21
CA ALA A 54 -19.36 5.85 18.10
C ALA A 54 -18.94 4.85 17.01
N ALA A 55 -19.84 4.62 16.05
CA ALA A 55 -19.42 4.21 14.72
C ALA A 55 -18.54 5.35 14.16
N ARG A 56 -17.23 5.28 14.42
CA ARG A 56 -16.28 6.24 13.84
C ARG A 56 -16.30 5.98 12.33
N PRO A 57 -16.71 6.96 11.50
CA PRO A 57 -16.63 6.81 10.06
C PRO A 57 -15.19 6.45 9.69
N ALA A 58 -15.04 5.53 8.74
CA ALA A 58 -13.72 5.21 8.22
C ALA A 58 -13.01 6.53 7.86
N PRO A 59 -11.74 6.72 8.23
CA PRO A 59 -11.03 7.95 7.93
C PRO A 59 -11.12 8.19 6.42
N VAL A 60 -11.74 9.31 6.03
CA VAL A 60 -11.82 9.71 4.63
C VAL A 60 -10.39 9.89 4.15
N ARG A 61 -9.96 9.08 3.20
CA ARG A 61 -8.61 9.21 2.66
C ARG A 61 -8.48 10.57 1.97
N GLN A 62 -7.49 11.36 2.41
CA GLN A 62 -7.15 12.65 1.81
C GLN A 62 -6.45 12.52 0.44
N ASP A 63 -6.26 11.29 -0.05
CA ASP A 63 -5.65 11.03 -1.36
C ASP A 63 -6.64 11.18 -2.54
N GLY A 64 -7.91 11.49 -2.25
CA GLY A 64 -8.97 11.67 -3.25
C GLY A 64 -9.70 10.37 -3.63
N ARG A 65 -9.34 9.23 -3.02
CA ARG A 65 -9.94 7.92 -3.36
C ARG A 65 -11.32 7.68 -2.77
N ASP A 66 -11.63 8.37 -1.67
CA ASP A 66 -12.87 8.20 -0.89
C ASP A 66 -13.73 9.48 -0.87
N GLY A 67 -13.82 10.19 -2.00
CA GLY A 67 -14.58 11.45 -2.14
C GLY A 67 -15.70 11.42 -3.20
N LYS A 68 -16.57 12.45 -3.19
CA LYS A 68 -17.70 12.62 -4.14
C LYS A 68 -17.28 12.66 -5.62
N ARG A 69 -16.03 13.02 -5.92
CA ARG A 69 -15.44 13.00 -7.28
C ARG A 69 -14.32 11.96 -7.37
N LYS A 70 -14.69 10.69 -7.30
CA LYS A 70 -13.74 9.59 -7.51
C LYS A 70 -13.28 9.57 -8.96
N LEU A 71 -11.98 9.72 -9.18
CA LEU A 71 -11.37 9.51 -10.50
C LEU A 71 -11.63 8.05 -10.93
N SER A 72 -12.12 7.87 -12.15
CA SER A 72 -12.47 6.55 -12.72
C SER A 72 -11.95 6.45 -14.15
N GLY A 73 -11.76 5.23 -14.64
CA GLY A 73 -11.24 5.01 -15.99
C GLY A 73 -10.65 3.61 -16.11
N LYS A 74 -10.68 3.04 -17.33
CA LYS A 74 -10.24 1.67 -17.61
C LYS A 74 -8.78 1.43 -17.21
N TYR A 75 -7.90 2.38 -17.50
CA TYR A 75 -6.45 2.27 -17.28
C TYR A 75 -5.98 2.88 -15.96
N LEU A 76 -6.89 3.51 -15.21
CA LEU A 76 -6.57 4.24 -13.99
C LEU A 76 -5.90 3.40 -12.89
N PRO A 77 -6.29 2.14 -12.63
CA PRO A 77 -5.60 1.34 -11.60
C PRO A 77 -4.10 1.20 -11.87
N LYS A 78 -3.71 0.97 -13.13
CA LYS A 78 -2.31 0.85 -13.55
C LYS A 78 -1.57 2.19 -13.41
N MET A 79 -2.20 3.28 -13.86
CA MET A 79 -1.62 4.63 -13.74
C MET A 79 -1.43 5.02 -12.28
N ARG A 80 -2.41 4.74 -11.41
CA ARG A 80 -2.30 4.95 -9.96
C ARG A 80 -1.13 4.17 -9.36
N ALA A 81 -0.96 2.90 -9.72
CA ALA A 81 0.14 2.10 -9.20
C ALA A 81 1.50 2.73 -9.54
N LEU A 82 1.70 3.15 -10.78
CA LEU A 82 2.93 3.84 -11.21
C LEU A 82 3.09 5.23 -10.58
N TRP A 83 2.00 5.99 -10.42
CA TRP A 83 2.04 7.28 -9.73
C TRP A 83 2.47 7.15 -8.27
N ILE A 84 1.94 6.16 -7.55
CA ILE A 84 2.38 5.85 -6.19
C ILE A 84 3.84 5.39 -6.18
N ALA A 85 4.30 4.63 -7.17
CA ALA A 85 5.71 4.27 -7.29
C ALA A 85 6.60 5.52 -7.48
N CYS A 86 6.20 6.48 -8.32
CA CYS A 86 6.91 7.75 -8.50
C CYS A 86 7.03 8.51 -7.16
N TYR A 87 5.95 8.57 -6.39
CA TYR A 87 5.95 9.17 -5.06
C TYR A 87 6.83 8.39 -4.07
N ASN A 88 6.81 7.06 -4.11
CA ASN A 88 7.63 6.20 -3.26
C ASN A 88 9.13 6.31 -3.56
N LEU A 89 9.51 6.67 -4.80
CA LEU A 89 10.89 6.99 -5.16
C LEU A 89 11.23 8.49 -4.99
N GLY A 90 10.30 9.31 -4.52
CA GLY A 90 10.49 10.76 -4.36
C GLY A 90 10.75 11.49 -5.67
N VAL A 91 10.18 11.00 -6.78
CA VAL A 91 10.24 11.65 -8.10
C VAL A 91 9.19 12.76 -8.21
N ILE A 92 8.10 12.61 -7.45
CA ILE A 92 7.00 13.57 -7.34
C ILE A 92 6.68 13.81 -5.87
N ASP A 93 6.14 14.98 -5.57
CA ASP A 93 5.79 15.38 -4.19
C ASP A 93 4.33 15.09 -3.83
N ASP A 94 3.44 14.99 -4.82
CA ASP A 94 2.00 14.81 -4.60
C ASP A 94 1.48 13.50 -5.18
N ARG A 95 1.05 12.60 -4.30
CA ARG A 95 0.49 11.29 -4.65
C ARG A 95 -1.00 11.28 -4.96
N ARG A 96 -1.70 12.41 -4.79
CA ARG A 96 -3.18 12.49 -4.92
C ARG A 96 -3.63 12.22 -6.35
N ASP A 97 -4.84 11.68 -6.48
CA ASP A 97 -5.43 11.42 -7.80
C ASP A 97 -5.59 12.70 -8.65
N SER A 98 -5.81 13.86 -8.01
CA SER A 98 -5.87 15.15 -8.70
C SER A 98 -4.54 15.55 -9.35
N ALA A 99 -3.40 15.22 -8.71
CA ALA A 99 -2.09 15.49 -9.27
C ALA A 99 -1.75 14.52 -10.42
N LEU A 100 -2.18 13.27 -10.29
CA LEU A 100 -2.12 12.29 -11.38
C LEU A 100 -2.92 12.77 -12.61
N GLU A 101 -4.16 13.22 -12.40
CA GLU A 101 -5.01 13.74 -13.47
C GLU A 101 -4.40 14.98 -14.13
N ALA A 102 -3.91 15.95 -13.33
CA ALA A 102 -3.23 17.13 -13.85
C ALA A 102 -1.98 16.78 -14.67
N PHE A 103 -1.19 15.79 -14.24
CA PHE A 103 -0.04 15.30 -15.01
C PHE A 103 -0.48 14.65 -16.33
N ALA A 104 -1.47 13.76 -16.27
CA ALA A 104 -1.91 13.00 -17.44
C ALA A 104 -2.56 13.91 -18.49
N MET A 105 -3.52 14.74 -18.09
CA MET A 105 -4.22 15.65 -19.01
C MET A 105 -3.31 16.80 -19.43
N GLY A 106 -2.61 17.45 -18.50
CA GLY A 106 -1.83 18.64 -18.80
C GLY A 106 -0.55 18.38 -19.62
N ARG A 107 0.07 17.19 -19.50
CA ARG A 107 1.37 16.91 -20.11
C ARG A 107 1.35 15.86 -21.21
N GLN A 108 0.48 14.85 -21.10
CA GLN A 108 0.48 13.72 -22.03
C GLN A 108 -0.70 13.77 -23.00
N LEU A 109 -1.88 14.19 -22.52
CA LEU A 109 -3.12 14.19 -23.29
C LEU A 109 -3.84 15.56 -23.19
N PRO A 110 -3.23 16.66 -23.69
CA PRO A 110 -3.79 18.01 -23.53
C PRO A 110 -5.16 18.19 -24.19
N ASN A 111 -5.51 17.32 -25.14
CA ASN A 111 -6.79 17.35 -25.86
C ASN A 111 -7.89 16.53 -25.17
N ILE A 112 -7.61 15.89 -24.04
CA ILE A 112 -8.58 15.13 -23.26
C ILE A 112 -8.83 15.87 -21.95
N SER A 113 -10.12 16.12 -21.65
CA SER A 113 -10.54 16.95 -20.54
C SER A 113 -10.57 16.23 -19.18
N ASP A 114 -10.70 14.91 -19.17
CA ASP A 114 -10.83 14.10 -17.95
C ASP A 114 -10.31 12.67 -18.21
N MET A 115 -9.66 12.09 -17.20
CA MET A 115 -9.10 10.72 -17.25
C MET A 115 -10.15 9.66 -17.62
N ARG A 116 -11.42 9.89 -17.32
CA ARG A 116 -12.55 9.00 -17.63
C ARG A 116 -12.70 8.74 -19.12
N PHE A 117 -12.27 9.68 -19.96
CA PHE A 117 -12.35 9.58 -21.42
C PHE A 117 -11.13 8.88 -22.05
N VAL A 118 -10.14 8.47 -21.25
CA VAL A 118 -9.00 7.69 -21.73
C VAL A 118 -9.44 6.24 -21.98
N HIS A 119 -9.98 6.00 -23.17
CA HIS A 119 -10.44 4.69 -23.62
C HIS A 119 -9.48 4.02 -24.59
N LYS A 120 -8.69 4.82 -25.32
CA LYS A 120 -7.74 4.33 -26.31
C LYS A 120 -6.50 3.74 -25.63
N PRO A 121 -6.07 2.52 -25.99
CA PRO A 121 -4.85 1.92 -25.45
C PRO A 121 -3.61 2.80 -25.64
N GLU A 122 -3.51 3.53 -26.74
CA GLU A 122 -2.37 4.37 -27.12
C GLU A 122 -2.23 5.57 -26.18
N ASP A 123 -3.34 6.22 -25.86
CA ASP A 123 -3.40 7.34 -24.91
C ASP A 123 -2.94 6.90 -23.51
N ALA A 124 -3.39 5.72 -23.09
CA ALA A 124 -2.98 5.13 -21.82
C ALA A 124 -1.49 4.72 -21.83
N ALA A 125 -1.00 4.18 -22.96
CA ALA A 125 0.39 3.80 -23.13
C ALA A 125 1.33 5.01 -23.01
N SER A 126 0.97 6.15 -23.63
CA SER A 126 1.73 7.40 -23.52
C SER A 126 1.97 7.81 -22.07
N ILE A 127 0.92 7.85 -21.25
CA ILE A 127 1.01 8.17 -19.81
C ILE A 127 1.88 7.15 -19.05
N VAL A 128 1.67 5.86 -19.32
CA VAL A 128 2.39 4.77 -18.65
C VAL A 128 3.90 4.82 -18.96
N GLU A 129 4.27 5.03 -20.21
CA GLU A 129 5.67 5.09 -20.64
C GLU A 129 6.35 6.37 -20.13
N ALA A 130 5.64 7.49 -20.06
CA ALA A 130 6.14 8.70 -19.42
C ALA A 130 6.49 8.45 -17.92
N MET A 131 5.61 7.77 -17.18
CA MET A 131 5.86 7.41 -15.77
C MET A 131 6.99 6.39 -15.63
N LYS A 132 7.06 5.37 -16.49
CA LYS A 132 8.19 4.43 -16.50
C LYS A 132 9.51 5.13 -16.78
N GLY A 133 9.54 6.11 -17.67
CA GLY A 133 10.72 6.94 -17.95
C GLY A 133 11.14 7.76 -16.74
N MET A 134 10.18 8.35 -16.00
CA MET A 134 10.45 9.02 -14.72
C MET A 134 11.06 8.08 -13.69
N LEU A 135 10.52 6.87 -13.57
CA LEU A 135 11.01 5.83 -12.67
C LEU A 135 12.39 5.30 -13.08
N ALA A 136 12.64 5.17 -14.38
CA ALA A 136 13.92 4.74 -14.92
C ALA A 136 15.04 5.74 -14.60
N ARG A 137 14.76 7.04 -14.75
CA ARG A 137 15.69 8.10 -14.31
C ARG A 137 15.95 8.09 -12.81
N ALA A 138 15.03 7.53 -12.02
CA ALA A 138 15.20 7.34 -10.58
C ALA A 138 15.88 6.00 -10.21
N GLY A 139 16.36 5.23 -11.20
CA GLY A 139 17.12 3.99 -10.98
C GLY A 139 16.33 2.70 -11.18
N VAL A 140 15.05 2.74 -11.60
CA VAL A 140 14.28 1.53 -11.88
C VAL A 140 14.71 0.90 -13.21
N VAL A 141 15.19 -0.34 -13.15
CA VAL A 141 15.55 -1.11 -14.34
C VAL A 141 14.34 -1.93 -14.79
N TRP A 142 13.76 -1.57 -15.94
CA TRP A 142 12.57 -2.24 -16.48
C TRP A 142 12.88 -3.48 -17.32
N ALA A 143 14.10 -3.58 -17.87
CA ALA A 143 14.52 -4.71 -18.67
C ALA A 143 14.73 -5.96 -17.81
N ASP A 144 14.30 -7.11 -18.31
CA ASP A 144 14.59 -8.42 -17.70
C ASP A 144 15.97 -8.89 -18.19
N ARG A 145 16.88 -9.22 -17.27
CA ARG A 145 18.21 -9.75 -17.61
C ARG A 145 18.15 -11.27 -17.60
N LEU A 146 18.15 -11.91 -18.78
CA LEU A 146 18.01 -13.36 -18.89
C LEU A 146 19.34 -14.09 -18.65
N PRO A 147 19.33 -15.25 -17.96
CA PRO A 147 18.18 -15.85 -17.26
C PRO A 147 17.81 -15.04 -16.01
N CYS A 148 16.52 -14.79 -15.79
CA CYS A 148 16.00 -14.14 -14.59
C CYS A 148 14.96 -15.01 -13.90
N GLU A 149 14.89 -14.85 -12.58
CA GLU A 149 13.88 -15.52 -11.76
C GLU A 149 12.49 -14.90 -11.98
N PRO A 150 11.40 -15.68 -11.81
CA PRO A 150 10.03 -15.17 -12.05
C PRO A 150 9.69 -13.90 -11.26
N TYR A 151 10.16 -13.79 -10.02
CA TYR A 151 9.92 -12.61 -9.18
C TYR A 151 10.63 -11.36 -9.70
N GLU A 152 11.72 -11.49 -10.47
CA GLU A 152 12.48 -10.36 -10.99
C GLU A 152 11.73 -9.60 -12.07
N LYS A 153 10.78 -10.27 -12.73
CA LYS A 153 9.90 -9.69 -13.74
C LYS A 153 8.86 -8.76 -13.13
N SER A 154 8.57 -8.90 -11.83
CA SER A 154 7.56 -8.10 -11.13
C SER A 154 7.96 -6.62 -11.11
N PRO A 155 7.05 -5.70 -11.50
CA PRO A 155 7.26 -4.27 -11.30
C PRO A 155 7.55 -3.92 -9.84
N GLY A 156 6.91 -4.60 -8.89
CA GLY A 156 7.10 -4.39 -7.46
C GLY A 156 8.54 -4.66 -7.02
N TYR A 157 9.13 -5.77 -7.48
CA TYR A 157 10.54 -6.09 -7.25
C TYR A 157 11.46 -5.01 -7.81
N LYS A 158 11.27 -4.62 -9.08
CA LYS A 158 12.12 -3.63 -9.77
C LYS A 158 12.12 -2.28 -9.06
N ILE A 159 10.95 -1.83 -8.61
CA ILE A 159 10.80 -0.59 -7.85
C ILE A 159 11.43 -0.71 -6.45
N ALA A 160 11.16 -1.80 -5.72
CA ALA A 160 11.72 -2.01 -4.39
C ALA A 160 13.25 -2.12 -4.42
N ARG A 161 13.84 -2.77 -5.43
CA ARG A 161 15.29 -2.82 -5.67
C ARG A 161 15.90 -1.43 -5.91
N ALA A 162 15.21 -0.58 -6.68
CA ALA A 162 15.65 0.80 -6.89
C ALA A 162 15.61 1.60 -5.58
N GLN A 163 14.54 1.46 -4.79
CA GLN A 163 14.46 2.09 -3.47
C GLN A 163 15.57 1.62 -2.52
N TRP A 164 15.84 0.31 -2.49
CA TRP A 164 16.92 -0.26 -1.70
C TRP A 164 18.28 0.29 -2.11
N SER A 165 18.54 0.40 -3.40
CA SER A 165 19.81 0.94 -3.93
C SER A 165 20.03 2.40 -3.53
N ILE A 166 18.96 3.18 -3.34
CA ILE A 166 19.03 4.55 -2.82
C ILE A 166 19.30 4.57 -1.31
N LEU A 167 18.68 3.67 -0.55
CA LEU A 167 18.77 3.65 0.91
C LEU A 167 20.08 3.02 1.42
N HIS A 168 20.52 1.96 0.76
CA HIS A 168 21.62 1.09 1.21
C HIS A 168 22.57 0.78 0.04
N PRO A 169 23.25 1.79 -0.53
CA PRO A 169 24.13 1.62 -1.70
C PRO A 169 25.30 0.66 -1.44
N THR A 170 25.73 0.54 -0.18
CA THR A 170 26.85 -0.32 0.24
C THR A 170 26.43 -1.74 0.60
N GLU A 171 25.13 -2.04 0.70
CA GLU A 171 24.61 -3.34 1.17
C GLU A 171 23.60 -3.96 0.18
N PRO A 172 23.96 -4.18 -1.09
CA PRO A 172 23.03 -4.70 -2.10
C PRO A 172 22.50 -6.11 -1.79
N ASN A 173 23.27 -6.90 -1.03
CA ASN A 173 22.99 -8.30 -0.68
C ASN A 173 22.00 -8.43 0.49
N ALA A 174 21.85 -7.39 1.32
CA ALA A 174 20.93 -7.40 2.47
C ALA A 174 19.46 -7.17 2.08
N PHE A 175 19.18 -6.89 0.80
CA PHE A 175 17.83 -6.63 0.31
C PHE A 175 16.83 -7.73 0.67
N TRP A 176 17.16 -9.00 0.44
CA TRP A 176 16.23 -10.10 0.71
C TRP A 176 15.96 -10.29 2.20
N GLN A 177 16.95 -10.04 3.05
CA GLN A 177 16.77 -10.04 4.50
C GLN A 177 15.78 -8.94 4.92
N ALA A 178 15.93 -7.72 4.40
CA ALA A 178 15.02 -6.63 4.69
C ALA A 178 13.60 -6.90 4.18
N VAL A 179 13.46 -7.38 2.94
CA VAL A 179 12.17 -7.69 2.33
C VAL A 179 11.42 -8.75 3.14
N THR A 180 12.05 -9.89 3.41
CA THR A 180 11.42 -11.01 4.14
C THR A 180 11.10 -10.62 5.58
N HIS A 181 11.93 -9.80 6.23
CA HIS A 181 11.62 -9.23 7.54
C HIS A 181 10.38 -8.33 7.52
N ILE A 182 10.24 -7.45 6.52
CA ILE A 182 9.09 -6.53 6.40
C ILE A 182 7.77 -7.31 6.23
N VAL A 183 7.78 -8.38 5.43
CA VAL A 183 6.57 -9.19 5.20
C VAL A 183 6.38 -10.30 6.24
N THR A 184 7.29 -10.43 7.21
CA THR A 184 7.28 -11.47 8.26
C THR A 184 7.28 -12.90 7.68
N GLU A 185 8.09 -13.11 6.63
CA GLU A 185 8.26 -14.40 5.97
C GLU A 185 9.67 -14.96 6.19
N SER A 186 9.86 -16.24 5.85
CA SER A 186 11.18 -16.89 5.93
C SER A 186 12.21 -16.23 5.00
N ILE A 187 13.49 -16.29 5.37
CA ILE A 187 14.59 -15.67 4.58
C ILE A 187 14.73 -16.24 3.16
N SER A 188 14.21 -17.45 2.90
CA SER A 188 14.19 -18.09 1.58
C SER A 188 12.94 -17.76 0.76
N TYR A 189 11.96 -17.03 1.30
CA TYR A 189 10.74 -16.66 0.59
C TYR A 189 11.04 -15.67 -0.55
N ARG A 190 10.64 -16.02 -1.78
CA ARG A 190 10.87 -15.22 -2.99
C ARG A 190 9.61 -14.92 -3.80
N ASN A 191 8.53 -15.65 -3.56
CA ASN A 191 7.29 -15.56 -4.34
C ASN A 191 6.30 -14.56 -3.76
N LEU A 192 6.71 -13.30 -3.61
CA LEU A 192 5.87 -12.23 -3.04
C LEU A 192 4.70 -11.90 -3.98
N SER A 193 3.52 -11.79 -3.39
CA SER A 193 2.32 -11.24 -4.02
C SER A 193 2.44 -9.72 -4.26
N ASP A 194 1.56 -9.18 -5.11
CA ASP A 194 1.48 -7.74 -5.35
C ASP A 194 1.24 -6.94 -4.06
N ALA A 195 0.44 -7.47 -3.13
CA ALA A 195 0.15 -6.82 -1.85
C ALA A 195 1.37 -6.76 -0.93
N GLU A 196 2.21 -7.78 -0.95
CA GLU A 196 3.47 -7.83 -0.20
C GLU A 196 4.48 -6.85 -0.79
N TRP A 197 4.62 -6.80 -2.13
CA TRP A 197 5.45 -5.79 -2.78
C TRP A 197 4.99 -4.37 -2.45
N ILE A 198 3.67 -4.11 -2.44
CA ILE A 198 3.12 -2.82 -2.02
C ILE A 198 3.52 -2.50 -0.56
N THR A 199 3.50 -3.49 0.33
CA THR A 199 3.92 -3.33 1.74
C THR A 199 5.39 -2.94 1.83
N VAL A 200 6.27 -3.64 1.13
CA VAL A 200 7.71 -3.34 1.04
C VAL A 200 7.96 -1.93 0.50
N MET A 201 7.36 -1.58 -0.64
CA MET A 201 7.55 -0.27 -1.27
C MET A 201 7.06 0.89 -0.40
N ASN A 202 5.96 0.68 0.33
CA ASN A 202 5.43 1.67 1.27
C ASN A 202 6.26 1.78 2.54
N HIS A 203 7.00 0.73 2.92
CA HIS A 203 7.96 0.77 4.01
C HIS A 203 9.23 1.57 3.63
N PHE A 204 9.77 1.34 2.42
CA PHE A 204 10.96 2.08 1.94
C PHE A 204 10.66 3.52 1.53
N GLY A 205 9.47 3.79 0.96
CA GLY A 205 9.17 5.07 0.33
C GLY A 205 9.35 6.32 1.21
N PRO A 206 8.85 6.35 2.46
CA PRO A 206 9.09 7.46 3.38
C PRO A 206 10.57 7.71 3.67
N GLN A 207 11.37 6.64 3.74
CA GLN A 207 12.81 6.71 4.00
C GLN A 207 13.53 7.34 2.80
N VAL A 208 13.22 6.87 1.59
CA VAL A 208 13.78 7.41 0.34
C VAL A 208 13.49 8.90 0.22
N ARG A 209 12.23 9.31 0.46
CA ARG A 209 11.84 10.73 0.39
C ARG A 209 12.54 11.58 1.45
N ARG A 210 12.70 11.06 2.68
CA ARG A 210 13.43 11.77 3.74
C ARG A 210 14.90 12.00 3.35
N LEU A 211 15.56 10.97 2.83
CA LEU A 211 16.95 11.03 2.38
C LEU A 211 17.11 12.04 1.24
N LYS A 212 16.26 11.99 0.21
CA LYS A 212 16.30 12.96 -0.89
C LYS A 212 16.04 14.40 -0.45
N LYS A 213 15.18 14.62 0.56
CA LYS A 213 14.95 15.96 1.12
C LYS A 213 16.17 16.48 1.88
N ALA A 214 16.95 15.62 2.51
CA ALA A 214 18.16 16.01 3.24
C ALA A 214 19.36 16.32 2.32
N GLN A 215 19.29 15.90 1.05
CA GLN A 215 20.33 16.15 0.03
C GLN A 215 20.08 17.40 -0.82
N LYS A 216 18.93 18.05 -0.65
CA LYS A 216 18.58 19.33 -1.28
C LYS A 216 18.91 20.47 -0.33
#